data_AF-A0A7S3IBC4-F1
#
_entry.id   AF-A0A7S3IBC4-F1
#
_cell.length_a   1.000
_cell.length_b   1.000
_cell.length_c   1.000
_cell.angle_alpha   90.00
_cell.angle_beta   90.00
_cell.angle_gamma   90.00
#
_symmetry.space_group_name_H-M   'P 1'
#
loop_
_entity.id
_entity.type
_entity.pdbx_description
1 polymer ?
#
loop_
_entity_poly.entity_id
_entity_poly.type
_entity_poly.pdbx_seq_one_letter_code
_entity_poly.pdbx_strand_id
1 'polypeptide(L)'
;MDFLIKCTPKIGVENTLDWLPASNWDQVQGLCQLEEFKTFSQNLEKDAPTRFREWYNEMTPEKVKLPLEWKRLDQTPFKKLLVLRTLRPDRITVALTDFIQRVLPEGQTFVEMDQTKTFGTVLTESIADAESTNPIFFILSPGSDP
;
A
#
# COMPACT_ATOMS: atom_id res chain seq x y z
N MET A 1 8.69 11.25 3.48
CA MET A 1 8.80 9.90 2.87
C MET A 1 8.87 8.83 3.95
N ASP A 2 9.60 9.06 5.05
CA ASP A 2 9.78 8.12 6.17
C ASP A 2 8.50 7.58 6.82
N PHE A 3 7.39 8.34 6.79
CA PHE A 3 6.16 7.94 7.49
C PHE A 3 5.61 6.60 6.99
N LEU A 4 5.67 6.32 5.68
CA LEU A 4 5.14 5.05 5.15
C LEU A 4 5.86 3.83 5.74
N ILE A 5 7.17 3.97 5.98
CA ILE A 5 8.02 2.89 6.49
C ILE A 5 7.92 2.77 8.01
N LYS A 6 8.08 3.89 8.74
CA LYS A 6 8.14 3.90 10.21
C LYS A 6 6.75 3.90 10.84
N CYS A 7 5.79 4.56 10.20
CA CYS A 7 4.44 4.80 10.69
C CYS A 7 4.41 5.18 12.19
N THR A 8 5.28 6.12 12.58
CA THR A 8 5.53 6.45 13.98
C THR A 8 4.23 6.93 14.66
N PRO A 9 3.74 6.21 15.68
CA PRO A 9 2.50 6.58 16.37
C PRO A 9 2.72 7.79 17.28
N LYS A 10 1.66 8.58 17.47
CA LYS A 10 1.58 9.62 18.51
C LYS A 10 0.59 9.16 19.57
N ILE A 11 1.12 8.77 20.71
CA ILE A 11 0.36 8.24 21.86
C ILE A 11 -0.17 9.40 22.72
N GLY A 12 -1.26 9.16 23.43
CA GLY A 12 -1.77 10.06 24.48
C GLY A 12 -2.93 10.95 24.05
N VAL A 13 -3.44 10.75 22.83
CA VAL A 13 -4.71 11.34 22.40
C VAL A 13 -5.80 10.29 22.59
N GLU A 14 -6.86 10.63 23.32
CA GLU A 14 -8.00 9.74 23.54
C GLU A 14 -8.64 9.33 22.20
N ASN A 15 -9.00 8.05 22.08
CA ASN A 15 -9.73 7.53 20.92
C ASN A 15 -11.23 7.55 21.22
N THR A 16 -12.00 8.38 20.53
CA THR A 16 -13.46 8.44 20.72
C THR A 16 -14.23 7.48 19.82
N LEU A 17 -13.55 6.72 18.96
CA LEU A 17 -14.14 5.84 17.95
C LEU A 17 -14.28 4.42 18.48
N ASP A 18 -15.49 3.86 18.42
CA ASP A 18 -15.80 2.49 18.83
C ASP A 18 -15.29 1.42 17.84
N TRP A 19 -15.08 1.80 16.58
CA TRP A 19 -14.75 0.88 15.49
C TRP A 19 -13.26 0.86 15.11
N LEU A 20 -12.48 1.86 15.52
CA LEU A 20 -11.06 1.95 15.19
C LEU A 20 -10.21 1.47 16.37
N PRO A 21 -9.31 0.49 16.20
CA PRO A 21 -8.41 0.07 17.26
C PRO A 21 -7.51 1.21 17.75
N ALA A 22 -7.22 1.26 19.05
CA ALA A 22 -6.37 2.29 19.64
C ALA A 22 -4.98 2.38 18.98
N SER A 23 -4.39 1.25 18.59
CA SER A 23 -3.11 1.22 17.87
C SER A 23 -3.15 1.93 16.52
N ASN A 24 -4.28 1.80 15.80
CA ASN A 24 -4.48 2.48 14.53
C ASN A 24 -4.77 3.96 14.74
N TRP A 25 -5.51 4.30 15.80
CA TRP A 25 -5.74 5.69 16.19
C TRP A 25 -4.45 6.43 16.50
N ASP A 26 -3.54 5.84 17.29
CA ASP A 26 -2.23 6.45 17.57
C ASP A 26 -1.42 6.69 16.28
N GLN A 27 -1.54 5.79 15.29
CA GLN A 27 -0.92 5.97 13.97
C GLN A 27 -1.59 7.09 13.16
N VAL A 28 -2.92 7.22 13.23
CA VAL A 28 -3.67 8.35 12.65
C VAL A 28 -3.21 9.68 13.28
N GLN A 29 -2.99 9.71 14.59
CA GLN A 29 -2.45 10.87 15.28
C GLN A 29 -1.01 11.20 14.85
N GLY A 30 -0.20 10.17 14.60
CA GLY A 30 1.12 10.31 13.99
C GLY A 30 1.03 10.90 12.57
N LEU A 31 0.09 10.43 11.75
CA LEU A 31 -0.15 10.95 10.40
C LEU A 31 -0.51 12.45 10.43
N CYS A 32 -1.32 12.87 11.40
CA CYS A 32 -1.73 14.27 11.57
C CYS A 32 -0.57 15.22 11.93
N GLN A 33 0.63 14.70 12.25
CA GLN A 33 1.83 15.54 12.40
C GLN A 33 2.34 16.05 11.04
N LEU A 34 1.97 15.40 9.94
CA LEU A 34 2.23 15.90 8.60
C LEU A 34 1.27 17.04 8.28
N GLU A 35 1.81 18.15 7.77
CA GLU A 35 1.06 19.39 7.54
C GLU A 35 -0.21 19.20 6.71
N GLU A 36 -0.15 18.33 5.70
CA GLU A 36 -1.27 18.07 4.81
C GLU A 36 -2.42 17.25 5.43
N PHE A 37 -2.17 16.63 6.58
CA PHE A 37 -3.10 15.72 7.28
C PHE A 37 -3.52 16.25 8.65
N LYS A 38 -3.17 17.50 9.01
CA LYS A 38 -3.47 18.09 10.33
C LYS A 38 -4.95 17.99 10.74
N THR A 39 -5.87 18.08 9.79
CA THR A 39 -7.33 18.02 10.00
C THR A 39 -7.91 16.60 9.94
N PHE A 40 -7.11 15.59 9.60
CA PHE A 40 -7.60 14.25 9.26
C PHE A 40 -8.28 13.57 10.45
N SER A 41 -7.66 13.56 11.63
CA SER A 41 -8.23 12.96 12.83
C SER A 41 -9.55 13.64 13.25
N GLN A 42 -9.61 14.97 13.18
CA GLN A 42 -10.83 15.73 13.46
C GLN A 42 -11.96 15.38 12.50
N ASN A 43 -11.66 15.29 11.20
CA ASN A 43 -12.66 14.91 10.20
C ASN A 43 -13.18 13.48 10.42
N LEU A 44 -12.31 12.59 10.89
CA LEU A 44 -12.61 11.20 11.14
C LEU A 44 -13.48 11.01 12.38
N GLU A 45 -13.26 11.79 13.45
CA GLU A 45 -14.06 11.73 14.68
C GLU A 45 -15.36 12.55 14.64
N LYS A 46 -15.31 13.77 14.08
CA LYS A 46 -16.40 14.75 14.22
C LYS A 46 -17.16 15.00 12.95
N ASP A 47 -16.46 15.26 11.84
CA ASP A 47 -17.12 15.82 10.65
C ASP A 47 -17.81 14.75 9.79
N ALA A 48 -17.28 13.53 9.74
CA ALA A 48 -17.89 12.44 8.96
C ALA A 48 -17.66 11.02 9.53
N PRO A 49 -17.86 10.77 10.83
CA PRO A 49 -17.51 9.49 11.47
C PRO A 49 -18.17 8.27 10.80
N THR A 50 -19.46 8.36 10.45
CA THR A 50 -20.18 7.27 9.78
C THR A 50 -19.59 6.94 8.41
N ARG A 51 -19.22 7.96 7.62
CA ARG A 51 -18.69 7.76 6.26
C ARG A 51 -17.27 7.19 6.28
N PHE A 52 -16.46 7.56 7.27
CA PHE A 52 -15.15 6.96 7.47
C PHE A 52 -15.27 5.51 7.95
N ARG A 53 -16.24 5.20 8.82
CA ARG A 53 -16.55 3.83 9.21
C ARG A 53 -17.01 2.97 8.03
N GLU A 54 -17.87 3.51 7.15
CA GLU A 54 -18.26 2.84 5.90
C GLU A 54 -17.04 2.55 5.03
N TRP A 55 -16.20 3.57 4.77
CA TRP A 55 -14.97 3.39 4.00
C TRP A 55 -14.01 2.37 4.64
N TYR A 56 -13.88 2.38 5.97
CA TYR A 56 -13.05 1.42 6.70
C TYR A 56 -13.55 -0.02 6.54
N ASN A 57 -14.88 -0.22 6.51
CA ASN A 57 -15.53 -1.52 6.38
C ASN A 57 -15.59 -2.04 4.93
N GLU A 58 -15.18 -1.24 3.94
CA GLU A 58 -15.10 -1.68 2.56
C GLU A 58 -14.17 -2.88 2.41
N MET A 59 -14.51 -3.77 1.47
CA MET A 59 -13.65 -4.90 1.13
C MET A 59 -12.39 -4.43 0.41
N THR A 60 -12.51 -3.41 -0.44
CA THR A 60 -11.39 -2.84 -1.24
C THR A 60 -11.32 -1.32 -1.05
N PRO A 61 -11.01 -0.84 0.17
CA PRO A 61 -11.02 0.59 0.51
C PRO A 61 -10.03 1.41 -0.35
N GLU A 62 -8.95 0.79 -0.81
CA GLU A 62 -7.96 1.40 -1.69
C GLU A 62 -8.54 1.86 -3.05
N LYS A 63 -9.61 1.20 -3.53
CA LYS A 63 -10.32 1.54 -4.77
C LYS A 63 -11.44 2.56 -4.55
N VAL A 64 -11.88 2.76 -3.31
CA VAL A 64 -12.97 3.68 -2.96
C VAL A 64 -12.42 5.07 -2.62
N LYS A 65 -13.17 6.10 -2.99
CA LYS A 65 -12.87 7.49 -2.65
C LYS A 65 -13.04 7.72 -1.15
N LEU A 66 -12.06 8.36 -0.52
CA LEU A 66 -12.23 8.79 0.87
C LEU A 66 -13.29 9.90 0.98
N PRO A 67 -13.96 10.01 2.15
CA PRO A 67 -14.94 11.07 2.41
C PRO A 67 -14.35 12.49 2.33
N LEU A 68 -15.24 13.49 2.27
CA LEU A 68 -14.92 14.92 2.37
C LEU A 68 -13.89 15.39 1.33
N GLU A 69 -12.89 16.18 1.76
CA GLU A 69 -11.80 16.69 0.94
C GLU A 69 -10.77 15.62 0.58
N TRP A 70 -10.73 14.50 1.31
CA TRP A 70 -9.76 13.42 1.14
C TRP A 70 -9.96 12.63 -0.15
N LYS A 71 -11.09 12.80 -0.85
CA LYS A 71 -11.27 12.34 -2.24
C LYS A 71 -10.18 12.85 -3.20
N ARG A 72 -9.54 13.99 -2.87
CA ARG A 72 -8.40 14.53 -3.64
C ARG A 72 -7.18 13.61 -3.64
N LEU A 73 -7.08 12.70 -2.67
CA LEU A 73 -5.96 11.75 -2.57
C LEU A 73 -5.89 10.76 -3.73
N ASP A 74 -6.98 10.58 -4.50
CA ASP A 74 -6.94 9.80 -5.74
C ASP A 74 -6.01 10.43 -6.80
N GLN A 75 -5.78 11.75 -6.74
CA GLN A 75 -4.84 12.45 -7.62
C GLN A 75 -3.40 12.41 -7.07
N THR A 76 -3.22 12.01 -5.80
CA THR A 76 -1.92 11.90 -5.13
C THR A 76 -1.78 10.52 -4.50
N PRO A 77 -1.67 9.46 -5.33
CA PRO A 77 -1.88 8.08 -4.88
C PRO A 77 -0.88 7.64 -3.79
N PHE A 78 0.34 8.18 -3.79
CA PHE A 78 1.31 7.96 -2.70
C PHE A 78 0.78 8.44 -1.33
N LYS A 79 0.09 9.59 -1.30
CA LYS A 79 -0.49 10.14 -0.07
C LYS A 79 -1.68 9.32 0.42
N LYS A 80 -2.45 8.72 -0.50
CA LYS A 80 -3.50 7.74 -0.17
C LYS A 80 -2.93 6.51 0.54
N LEU A 81 -1.73 6.05 0.17
CA LEU A 81 -1.05 4.96 0.87
C LEU A 81 -0.79 5.28 2.35
N LEU A 82 -0.47 6.54 2.69
CA LEU A 82 -0.24 6.91 4.10
C LEU A 82 -1.51 6.74 4.95
N VAL A 83 -2.68 7.05 4.39
CA VAL A 83 -3.97 6.84 5.07
C VAL A 83 -4.31 5.36 5.20
N LEU A 84 -4.09 4.58 4.13
CA LEU A 84 -4.28 3.13 4.19
C LEU A 84 -3.35 2.49 5.22
N ARG A 85 -2.11 2.97 5.33
CA ARG A 85 -1.13 2.45 6.29
C ARG A 85 -1.58 2.59 7.75
N THR A 86 -2.36 3.62 8.07
CA THR A 86 -2.88 3.87 9.43
C THR A 86 -4.25 3.23 9.67
N LEU A 87 -5.15 3.26 8.69
CA LEU A 87 -6.52 2.74 8.84
C LEU A 87 -6.66 1.26 8.47
N ARG A 88 -6.10 0.84 7.33
CA ARG A 88 -6.25 -0.52 6.77
C ARG A 88 -4.90 -1.11 6.34
N PRO A 89 -3.98 -1.36 7.28
CA PRO A 89 -2.65 -1.85 6.98
C PRO A 89 -2.65 -3.22 6.28
N ASP A 90 -3.72 -4.02 6.44
CA ASP A 90 -3.93 -5.28 5.73
C ASP A 90 -4.04 -5.11 4.20
N ARG A 91 -4.46 -3.93 3.73
CA ARG A 91 -4.62 -3.62 2.30
C ARG A 91 -3.41 -2.94 1.69
N ILE A 92 -2.35 -2.68 2.46
CA ILE A 92 -1.20 -1.92 1.97
C ILE A 92 -0.48 -2.59 0.82
N THR A 93 -0.31 -3.92 0.84
CA THR A 93 0.34 -4.65 -0.25
C THR A 93 -0.42 -4.48 -1.56
N VAL A 94 -1.75 -4.65 -1.54
CA VAL A 94 -2.63 -4.48 -2.71
C VAL A 94 -2.55 -3.04 -3.22
N ALA A 95 -2.61 -2.07 -2.31
CA ALA A 95 -2.54 -0.66 -2.68
C ALA A 95 -1.17 -0.26 -3.26
N LEU A 96 -0.07 -0.86 -2.78
CA LEU A 96 1.27 -0.66 -3.33
C LEU A 96 1.39 -1.25 -4.74
N THR A 97 0.84 -2.44 -4.96
CA THR A 97 0.74 -3.05 -6.28
C THR A 97 0.01 -2.12 -7.26
N ASP A 98 -1.18 -1.63 -6.88
CA ASP A 98 -1.95 -0.67 -7.68
C ASP A 98 -1.19 0.64 -7.91
N PHE A 99 -0.43 1.11 -6.91
CA PHE A 99 0.40 2.32 -7.02
C PHE A 99 1.51 2.15 -8.05
N ILE A 100 2.25 1.04 -8.00
CA ILE A 100 3.34 0.72 -8.95
C ILE A 100 2.79 0.67 -10.38
N GLN A 101 1.67 -0.03 -10.59
CA GLN A 101 1.03 -0.14 -11.90
C GLN A 101 0.65 1.21 -12.50
N ARG A 102 0.22 2.17 -11.65
CA ARG A 102 -0.26 3.48 -12.10
C ARG A 102 0.86 4.50 -12.31
N VAL A 103 1.94 4.41 -11.54
CA VAL A 103 2.99 5.43 -11.51
C VAL A 103 4.14 5.12 -12.45
N LEU A 104 4.50 3.84 -12.62
CA LEU A 104 5.57 3.45 -13.51
C LEU A 104 5.05 3.28 -14.96
N PRO A 105 5.82 3.73 -15.97
CA PRO A 105 5.61 3.27 -17.34
C PRO A 105 5.69 1.74 -17.37
N GLU A 106 4.73 1.09 -18.04
CA GLU A 106 4.64 -0.38 -18.09
C GLU A 106 4.59 -1.02 -16.69
N GLY A 107 3.98 -0.33 -15.71
CA GLY A 107 3.91 -0.76 -14.31
C GLY A 107 3.35 -2.17 -14.07
N GLN A 108 2.50 -2.67 -14.99
CA GLN A 108 1.99 -4.04 -14.95
C GLN A 108 3.11 -5.08 -15.07
N THR A 109 4.10 -4.85 -15.93
CA THR A 109 5.26 -5.74 -16.12
C THR A 109 6.08 -5.89 -14.85
N PHE A 110 6.15 -4.83 -14.02
CA PHE A 110 6.86 -4.89 -12.73
C PHE A 110 6.12 -5.66 -11.65
N VAL A 111 4.80 -5.83 -11.78
CA VAL A 111 3.98 -6.58 -10.83
C VAL A 111 3.85 -8.04 -11.24
N GLU A 112 3.58 -8.28 -12.51
CA GLU A 112 3.36 -9.63 -13.06
C GLU A 112 4.68 -10.34 -13.33
N MET A 113 5.74 -9.61 -13.71
CA MET A 113 7.07 -10.12 -14.02
C MET A 113 7.02 -11.40 -14.89
N ASP A 114 7.47 -12.52 -14.35
CA ASP A 114 7.56 -13.83 -14.99
C ASP A 114 6.43 -14.79 -14.57
N GLN A 115 5.43 -14.35 -13.79
CA GLN A 115 4.36 -15.20 -13.25
C GLN A 115 3.55 -15.92 -14.34
N THR A 116 3.50 -15.36 -15.55
CA THR A 116 2.81 -15.94 -16.70
C THR A 116 3.70 -16.82 -17.57
N LYS A 117 5.02 -16.85 -17.32
CA LYS A 117 6.00 -17.60 -18.10
C LYS A 117 6.26 -18.96 -17.47
N THR A 118 6.52 -19.95 -18.33
CA THR A 118 7.03 -21.23 -17.87
C THR A 118 8.53 -21.14 -17.58
N PHE A 119 9.04 -21.99 -16.70
CA PHE A 119 10.48 -22.09 -16.46
C PHE A 119 11.30 -22.24 -17.75
N GLY A 120 10.85 -23.10 -18.69
CA GLY A 120 11.55 -23.29 -19.97
C GLY A 120 11.58 -22.02 -20.84
N THR A 121 10.51 -21.22 -20.79
CA THR A 121 10.48 -19.91 -21.48
C THR A 121 11.50 -18.96 -20.85
N VAL A 122 11.50 -18.83 -19.52
CA VAL A 122 12.45 -17.97 -18.78
C VAL A 122 13.89 -18.40 -19.03
N LEU A 123 14.17 -19.71 -19.01
CA LEU A 123 15.50 -20.26 -19.28
C LEU A 123 15.98 -19.94 -20.70
N THR A 124 15.11 -20.12 -21.70
CA THR A 124 15.46 -19.83 -23.10
C THR A 124 15.79 -18.35 -23.30
N GLU A 125 14.98 -17.46 -22.73
CA GLU A 125 15.22 -16.02 -22.76
C GLU A 125 16.52 -15.64 -22.03
N SER A 126 16.76 -16.23 -20.85
CA SER A 126 17.98 -15.97 -20.06
C SER A 126 19.25 -16.44 -20.76
N ILE A 127 19.21 -17.60 -21.44
CA ILE A 127 20.35 -18.10 -22.23
C ILE A 127 20.61 -17.19 -23.43
N ALA A 128 19.55 -16.67 -24.07
CA ALA A 128 19.69 -15.77 -25.20
C ALA A 128 20.32 -14.42 -24.81
N ASP A 129 20.08 -13.96 -23.58
CA ASP A 129 20.65 -12.70 -23.04
C ASP A 129 22.02 -12.89 -22.36
N ALA A 130 22.40 -14.13 -22.03
CA ALA A 130 23.66 -14.43 -21.35
C ALA A 130 24.86 -14.55 -22.31
N GLU A 131 26.02 -14.07 -21.84
CA GLU A 131 27.31 -14.27 -22.51
C GLU A 131 28.08 -15.46 -21.92
N SER A 132 29.12 -15.94 -22.63
CA SER A 132 29.94 -17.08 -22.18
C SER A 132 30.70 -16.84 -20.87
N THR A 133 30.80 -15.58 -20.45
CA THR A 133 31.41 -15.16 -19.18
C THR A 133 30.40 -15.00 -18.04
N ASN A 134 29.10 -15.15 -18.31
CA ASN A 134 28.02 -14.83 -17.37
C ASN A 134 27.40 -16.13 -16.86
N PRO A 135 27.74 -16.61 -15.65
CA PRO A 135 27.16 -17.84 -15.12
C PRO A 135 25.67 -17.66 -14.81
N ILE A 136 24.87 -18.68 -15.15
CA ILE A 136 23.44 -18.76 -14.82
C ILE A 136 23.28 -19.61 -13.56
N PHE A 137 22.58 -19.08 -12.55
CA PHE A 137 22.30 -19.78 -11.29
C PHE A 137 20.81 -20.08 -11.16
N PHE A 138 20.48 -21.25 -10.61
CA PHE A 138 19.12 -21.63 -10.26
C PHE A 138 18.95 -21.59 -8.74
N ILE A 139 17.92 -20.90 -8.28
CA ILE A 139 17.50 -20.93 -6.87
C ILE A 139 16.32 -21.90 -6.79
N LEU A 140 16.53 -23.06 -6.18
CA LEU A 140 15.53 -24.11 -6.10
C LEU A 140 14.77 -24.03 -4.78
N SER A 141 13.44 -24.05 -4.87
CA SER A 141 12.59 -24.38 -3.74
C SER A 141 12.62 -25.89 -3.46
N PRO A 142 12.36 -26.32 -2.21
CA PRO A 142 12.27 -27.74 -1.89
C PRO A 142 11.27 -28.49 -2.80
N GLY A 143 11.70 -29.61 -3.39
CA GLY A 143 10.87 -30.43 -4.26
C GLY A 143 10.78 -29.97 -5.72
N SER A 144 11.54 -28.94 -6.10
CA SER A 144 11.68 -28.51 -7.50
C SER A 144 12.90 -29.18 -8.16
N ASP A 145 12.70 -29.75 -9.35
CA ASP A 145 13.75 -30.25 -10.23
C ASP A 145 13.76 -29.38 -11.50
N PRO A 146 14.80 -28.57 -11.75
CA PRO A 146 14.86 -27.62 -12.85
C PRO A 146 15.04 -28.28 -14.23
#